data_AF-A0A1N7M742-F1
#
_entry.id   AF-A0A1N7M742-F1
#
_cell.length_a   1.000
_cell.length_b   1.000
_cell.length_c   1.000
_cell.angle_alpha   90.00
_cell.angle_beta   90.00
_cell.angle_gamma   90.00
#
_symmetry.space_group_name_H-M   'P 1'
#
loop_
_entity.id
_entity.type
_entity.pdbx_description
1 polymer ?
#
loop_
_entity_poly.entity_id
_entity_poly.type
_entity_poly.pdbx_seq_one_letter_code
_entity_poly.pdbx_strand_id
1 'polypeptide(L)'
;MNREISVVNQLRKNIEKQFGKDIQTATDCDNLVSLITRDCKTNISSQTLRRFFGLIKTTTRSSHFTLDLLSQFCGYGNFKEFRNACNNQELELFFGNSDNTNHNYWDRSEQLCQQIIKSPDLLVSTHHRLMSFPMARKYFMENHPLRDLLGSVYVQYFSAYLKYNTSNEAKIFAYGFLFQSSFLLQNTESMDLYYNKVKETELTENVHVIPAGLKFGVQLLYADFTGNENLFKRYFAEMKKARLRYRTASEKSVCSFESTVLESLIFTNRSQEMKFLIENNTFQVNNDEDYIPSKRKETHDEVWKILCAVAYQKMRDKKNTERFLNQINLKNLGTGWKKYYSLLYYSVYFHSAQQDQKIECFSKLKILIGETYFCYYQNYLIEFSKELEPFVVGDINLQA
;
A
#
# COMPACT_ATOMS: atom_id res chain seq x y z
N MET A 1 -10.88 -0.73 18.28
CA MET A 1 -10.75 -1.75 19.35
C MET A 1 -9.32 -2.27 19.34
N ASN A 2 -8.60 -2.25 20.47
CA ASN A 2 -7.16 -2.55 20.51
C ASN A 2 -6.91 -4.06 20.26
N ARG A 3 -6.27 -4.42 19.14
CA ARG A 3 -6.07 -5.82 18.70
C ARG A 3 -5.29 -6.66 19.71
N GLU A 4 -4.36 -6.04 20.44
CA GLU A 4 -3.63 -6.70 21.53
C GLU A 4 -4.56 -7.17 22.64
N ILE A 5 -5.58 -6.37 22.98
CA ILE A 5 -6.63 -6.76 23.94
C ILE A 5 -7.43 -7.94 23.36
N SER A 6 -7.70 -7.95 22.05
CA SER A 6 -8.41 -9.06 21.42
C SER A 6 -7.61 -10.37 21.43
N VAL A 7 -6.30 -10.33 21.16
CA VAL A 7 -5.44 -11.53 21.19
C VAL A 7 -5.26 -12.04 22.62
N VAL A 8 -5.08 -11.15 23.60
CA VAL A 8 -5.01 -11.53 25.01
C VAL A 8 -6.32 -12.15 25.49
N ASN A 9 -7.47 -11.63 25.05
CA ASN A 9 -8.76 -12.25 25.33
C ASN A 9 -8.90 -13.64 24.69
N GLN A 10 -8.36 -13.83 23.48
CA GLN A 10 -8.33 -15.15 22.86
C GLN A 10 -7.43 -16.12 23.63
N LEU A 11 -6.29 -15.63 24.16
CA LEU A 11 -5.41 -16.43 25.02
C LEU A 11 -6.13 -16.88 26.30
N ARG A 12 -6.88 -15.97 26.96
CA ARG A 12 -7.71 -16.31 28.14
C ARG A 12 -8.67 -17.47 27.82
N LYS A 13 -9.41 -17.36 26.71
CA LYS A 13 -10.35 -18.40 26.28
C LYS A 13 -9.67 -19.74 25.98
N ASN A 14 -8.47 -19.71 25.38
CA ASN A 14 -7.74 -20.95 25.11
C ASN A 14 -7.19 -21.59 26.39
N ILE A 15 -6.78 -20.79 27.38
CA ILE A 15 -6.41 -21.29 28.70
C ILE A 15 -7.61 -21.94 29.38
N GLU A 16 -8.78 -21.32 29.38
CA GLU A 16 -10.01 -21.89 29.96
C GLU A 16 -10.39 -23.21 29.30
N LYS A 17 -10.25 -23.31 27.98
CA LYS A 17 -10.46 -24.57 27.24
C LYS A 17 -9.45 -25.65 27.65
N GLN A 18 -8.17 -25.32 27.74
CA GLN A 18 -7.12 -26.25 28.16
C GLN A 18 -7.27 -26.67 29.63
N PHE A 19 -7.72 -25.74 30.48
CA PHE A 19 -7.99 -25.95 31.88
C PHE A 19 -9.27 -26.77 32.12
N GLY A 20 -10.20 -26.76 31.16
CA GLY A 20 -11.45 -27.51 31.19
C GLY A 20 -12.60 -26.83 31.95
N LYS A 21 -12.43 -25.57 32.37
CA LYS A 21 -13.48 -24.75 32.99
C LYS A 21 -13.18 -23.25 32.90
N ASP A 22 -14.20 -22.44 33.11
CA ASP A 22 -14.08 -20.98 33.19
C ASP A 22 -13.34 -20.56 34.47
N ILE A 23 -12.57 -19.47 34.40
CA ILE A 23 -11.77 -18.98 35.53
C ILE A 23 -12.47 -17.76 36.13
N GLN A 24 -13.21 -17.98 37.22
CA GLN A 24 -14.04 -16.94 37.84
C GLN A 24 -13.62 -16.61 39.28
N THR A 25 -12.84 -17.48 39.93
CA THR A 25 -12.48 -17.33 41.35
C THR A 25 -10.97 -17.34 41.60
N ALA A 26 -10.58 -16.84 42.77
CA ALA A 26 -9.22 -16.93 43.30
C ALA A 26 -8.71 -18.39 43.35
N THR A 27 -9.58 -19.31 43.75
CA THR A 27 -9.29 -20.75 43.84
C THR A 27 -9.03 -21.36 42.46
N ASP A 28 -9.74 -20.90 41.42
CA ASP A 28 -9.47 -21.35 40.04
C ASP A 28 -8.07 -20.95 39.58
N CYS A 29 -7.64 -19.74 39.94
CA CYS A 29 -6.28 -19.29 39.67
C CYS A 29 -5.24 -20.12 40.42
N ASP A 30 -5.46 -20.45 41.69
CA ASP A 30 -4.52 -21.27 42.49
C ASP A 30 -4.36 -22.68 41.89
N ASN A 31 -5.47 -23.27 41.45
CA ASN A 31 -5.47 -24.55 40.73
C ASN A 31 -4.74 -24.46 39.38
N LEU A 32 -4.97 -23.39 38.61
CA LEU A 32 -4.30 -23.17 37.35
C LEU A 32 -2.79 -22.97 37.52
N VAL A 33 -2.33 -22.25 38.55
CA VAL A 33 -0.89 -22.15 38.89
C VAL A 33 -0.29 -23.54 39.04
N SER A 34 -0.96 -24.42 39.80
CA SER A 34 -0.46 -25.76 40.08
C SER A 34 -0.31 -26.59 38.79
N LEU A 35 -1.23 -26.45 37.85
CA LEU A 35 -1.16 -27.11 36.54
C LEU A 35 -0.06 -26.52 35.64
N ILE A 36 0.03 -25.20 35.53
CA ILE A 36 1.06 -24.54 34.72
C ILE A 36 2.46 -24.89 35.24
N THR A 37 2.67 -24.86 36.56
CA THR A 37 3.96 -25.22 37.16
C THR A 37 4.33 -26.67 36.86
N ARG A 38 3.34 -27.59 36.88
CA ARG A 38 3.56 -29.00 36.56
C ARG A 38 3.89 -29.20 35.08
N ASP A 39 3.11 -28.59 34.19
CA ASP A 39 3.14 -28.88 32.75
C ASP A 39 4.25 -28.08 32.04
N CYS A 40 4.49 -26.83 32.45
CA CYS A 40 5.49 -25.93 31.86
C CYS A 40 6.81 -25.84 32.66
N LYS A 41 6.90 -26.52 33.81
CA LYS A 41 8.07 -26.50 34.73
C LYS A 41 8.55 -25.09 35.13
N THR A 42 7.64 -24.12 35.09
CA THR A 42 7.95 -22.70 35.31
C THR A 42 6.92 -22.11 36.27
N ASN A 43 7.39 -21.34 37.25
CA ASN A 43 6.52 -20.77 38.27
C ASN A 43 5.83 -19.48 37.80
N ILE A 44 4.53 -19.40 38.09
CA ILE A 44 3.72 -18.17 37.94
C ILE A 44 2.94 -17.92 39.24
N SER A 45 2.87 -16.68 39.69
CA SER A 45 2.12 -16.37 40.92
C SER A 45 0.62 -16.29 40.67
N SER A 46 -0.18 -16.75 41.65
CA SER A 46 -1.65 -16.66 41.56
C SER A 46 -2.13 -15.21 41.38
N GLN A 47 -1.44 -14.25 41.99
CA GLN A 47 -1.73 -12.82 41.79
C GLN A 47 -1.50 -12.35 40.34
N THR A 48 -0.58 -12.98 39.62
CA THR A 48 -0.38 -12.70 38.19
C THR A 48 -1.54 -13.22 37.36
N LEU A 49 -2.03 -14.44 37.64
CA LEU A 49 -3.20 -14.99 36.96
C LEU A 49 -4.48 -14.21 37.29
N ARG A 50 -4.72 -13.87 38.56
CA ARG A 50 -5.90 -13.08 38.97
C ARG A 50 -5.96 -11.72 38.26
N ARG A 51 -4.82 -11.05 38.08
CA ARG A 51 -4.72 -9.83 37.26
C ARG A 51 -4.91 -10.13 35.77
N PHE A 52 -4.30 -11.20 35.26
CA PHE A 52 -4.41 -11.60 33.86
C PHE A 52 -5.87 -11.89 33.46
N PHE A 53 -6.67 -12.54 34.30
CA PHE A 53 -8.09 -12.83 34.04
C PHE A 53 -9.04 -11.69 34.43
N GLY A 54 -8.52 -10.59 35.01
CA GLY A 54 -9.34 -9.43 35.38
C GLY A 54 -10.13 -9.59 36.68
N LEU A 55 -9.83 -10.61 37.49
CA LEU A 55 -10.42 -10.79 38.84
C LEU A 55 -9.96 -9.70 39.81
N ILE A 56 -8.80 -9.11 39.56
CA ILE A 56 -8.27 -7.97 40.31
C ILE A 56 -7.96 -6.84 39.32
N LYS A 57 -8.38 -5.61 39.65
CA LYS A 57 -8.05 -4.43 38.86
C LYS A 57 -6.54 -4.24 38.77
N THR A 58 -6.04 -3.99 37.57
CA THR A 58 -4.63 -3.68 37.35
C THR A 58 -4.49 -2.59 36.30
N THR A 59 -3.54 -1.69 36.51
CA THR A 59 -3.15 -0.65 35.55
C THR A 59 -2.01 -1.11 34.65
N THR A 60 -1.36 -2.24 34.99
CA THR A 60 -0.18 -2.75 34.29
C THR A 60 -0.54 -3.87 33.32
N ARG A 61 0.03 -3.82 32.12
CA ARG A 61 -0.08 -4.92 31.14
C ARG A 61 0.66 -6.16 31.64
N SER A 62 0.22 -7.33 31.18
CA SER A 62 0.92 -8.58 31.45
C SER A 62 2.30 -8.56 30.78
N SER A 63 3.32 -9.06 31.50
CA SER A 63 4.68 -9.08 30.99
C SER A 63 4.81 -10.06 29.82
N HIS A 64 5.77 -9.82 28.93
CA HIS A 64 6.08 -10.74 27.82
C HIS A 64 6.36 -12.16 28.32
N PHE A 65 7.12 -12.30 29.40
CA PHE A 65 7.37 -13.59 30.06
C PHE A 65 6.07 -14.32 30.46
N THR A 66 5.12 -13.59 31.04
CA THR A 66 3.82 -14.16 31.43
C THR A 66 3.05 -14.61 30.20
N LEU A 67 3.02 -13.79 29.14
CA LEU A 67 2.32 -14.11 27.91
C LEU A 67 2.93 -15.32 27.19
N ASP A 68 4.27 -15.43 27.18
CA ASP A 68 4.98 -16.58 26.61
C ASP A 68 4.67 -17.86 27.37
N LEU A 69 4.79 -17.84 28.70
CA LEU A 69 4.48 -18.99 29.56
C LEU A 69 3.02 -19.46 29.38
N LEU A 70 2.08 -18.52 29.35
CA LEU A 70 0.67 -18.83 29.14
C LEU A 70 0.38 -19.37 27.74
N SER A 71 1.14 -18.94 26.73
CA SER A 71 1.05 -19.48 25.38
C SER A 71 1.61 -20.89 25.29
N GLN A 72 2.69 -21.17 26.02
CA GLN A 72 3.27 -22.51 26.16
C GLN A 72 2.32 -23.50 26.83
N PHE A 73 1.60 -23.05 27.86
CA PHE A 73 0.54 -23.85 28.46
C PHE A 73 -0.55 -24.24 27.45
N CYS A 74 -0.85 -23.36 26.49
CA CYS A 74 -1.77 -23.63 25.37
C CYS A 74 -1.14 -24.41 24.21
N GLY A 75 0.11 -24.88 24.32
CA GLY A 75 0.80 -25.69 23.30
C GLY A 75 1.54 -24.91 22.21
N TYR A 76 1.76 -23.60 22.37
CA TYR A 76 2.51 -22.75 21.43
C TYR A 76 3.92 -22.46 21.96
N GLY A 77 4.94 -22.27 21.11
CA GLY A 77 6.30 -22.04 21.59
C GLY A 77 6.47 -20.74 22.39
N ASN A 78 5.69 -19.71 22.07
CA ASN A 78 5.70 -18.38 22.71
C ASN A 78 4.45 -17.58 22.30
N PHE A 79 4.30 -16.37 22.84
CA PHE A 79 3.16 -15.50 22.55
C PHE A 79 3.14 -14.99 21.10
N LYS A 80 4.30 -14.86 20.45
CA LYS A 80 4.38 -14.47 19.03
C LYS A 80 3.79 -15.56 18.14
N GLU A 81 4.11 -16.83 18.40
CA GLU A 81 3.52 -17.98 17.69
C GLU A 81 2.00 -18.08 17.92
N PHE A 82 1.55 -17.94 19.17
CA PHE A 82 0.13 -17.90 19.49
C PHE A 82 -0.61 -16.79 18.74
N ARG A 83 -0.04 -15.58 18.74
CA ARG A 83 -0.58 -14.43 18.01
C ARG A 83 -0.68 -14.72 16.51
N ASN A 84 0.39 -15.28 15.92
CA ASN A 84 0.40 -15.63 14.50
C ASN A 84 -0.68 -16.67 14.16
N ALA A 85 -0.88 -17.68 15.01
CA ALA A 85 -1.94 -18.66 14.83
C ALA A 85 -3.35 -18.02 14.87
N CYS A 86 -3.59 -17.12 15.84
CA CYS A 86 -4.84 -16.35 15.90
C CYS A 86 -5.08 -15.54 14.62
N ASN A 87 -4.05 -14.82 14.15
CA ASN A 87 -4.14 -14.03 12.92
C ASN A 87 -4.42 -14.92 11.70
N ASN A 88 -3.76 -16.07 11.60
CA ASN A 88 -3.97 -17.01 10.51
C ASN A 88 -5.41 -17.56 10.50
N GLN A 89 -5.97 -17.85 11.67
CA GLN A 89 -7.37 -18.27 11.79
C GLN A 89 -8.34 -17.16 11.36
N GLU A 90 -8.07 -15.90 11.73
CA GLU A 90 -8.87 -14.76 11.29
C GLU A 90 -8.83 -14.58 9.77
N LEU A 91 -7.64 -14.71 9.16
CA LEU A 91 -7.48 -14.69 7.71
C LEU A 91 -8.22 -15.85 7.04
N GLU A 92 -8.18 -17.05 7.62
CA GLU A 92 -8.91 -18.22 7.11
C GLU A 92 -10.43 -17.99 7.14
N LEU A 93 -10.95 -17.51 8.26
CA LEU A 93 -12.38 -17.22 8.42
C LEU A 93 -12.86 -16.16 7.43
N PHE A 94 -12.00 -15.20 7.09
CA PHE A 94 -12.36 -14.13 6.16
C PHE A 94 -12.17 -14.52 4.68
N PHE A 95 -10.98 -14.99 4.31
CA PHE A 95 -10.61 -15.26 2.91
C PHE A 95 -10.82 -16.70 2.46
N GLY A 96 -11.02 -17.64 3.38
CA GLY A 96 -11.25 -19.05 3.08
C GLY A 96 -12.68 -19.35 2.60
N ASN A 97 -13.63 -18.42 2.79
CA ASN A 97 -15.00 -18.57 2.32
C ASN A 97 -15.25 -17.75 1.04
N SER A 98 -15.38 -18.44 -0.09
CA SER A 98 -15.57 -17.84 -1.42
C SER A 98 -16.97 -17.33 -1.71
N ASP A 99 -17.97 -17.66 -0.88
CA ASP A 99 -19.37 -17.58 -1.30
C ASP A 99 -20.03 -16.23 -1.01
N ASN A 100 -19.28 -15.25 -0.48
CA ASN A 100 -19.83 -13.98 -0.01
C ASN A 100 -19.08 -12.76 -0.56
N THR A 101 -19.01 -12.61 -1.89
CA THR A 101 -18.31 -11.51 -2.60
C THR A 101 -19.15 -10.25 -2.81
N ASN A 102 -20.18 -10.02 -1.99
CA ASN A 102 -21.05 -8.83 -2.11
C ASN A 102 -20.35 -7.54 -1.64
N HIS A 103 -21.08 -6.41 -1.64
CA HIS A 103 -20.57 -5.10 -1.20
C HIS A 103 -19.88 -5.14 0.19
N ASN A 104 -20.39 -5.93 1.13
CA ASN A 104 -19.83 -6.07 2.49
C ASN A 104 -18.40 -6.65 2.46
N TYR A 105 -18.08 -7.45 1.45
CA TYR A 105 -16.75 -8.04 1.30
C TYR A 105 -15.67 -6.99 1.02
N TRP A 106 -15.96 -6.01 0.16
CA TRP A 106 -15.04 -4.91 -0.15
C TRP A 106 -14.70 -4.10 1.10
N ASP A 107 -15.73 -3.66 1.84
CA ASP A 107 -15.54 -2.82 3.03
C ASP A 107 -14.76 -3.57 4.11
N ARG A 108 -15.06 -4.86 4.31
CA ARG A 108 -14.30 -5.71 5.24
C ARG A 108 -12.86 -5.94 4.78
N SER A 109 -12.64 -6.13 3.48
CA SER A 109 -11.30 -6.25 2.92
C SER A 109 -10.51 -4.96 3.15
N GLU A 110 -11.10 -3.78 2.92
CA GLU A 110 -10.44 -2.50 3.20
C GLU A 110 -10.15 -2.32 4.70
N GLN A 111 -11.08 -2.68 5.58
CA GLN A 111 -10.85 -2.65 7.03
C GLN A 111 -9.68 -3.56 7.43
N LEU A 112 -9.61 -4.77 6.87
CA LEU A 112 -8.50 -5.68 7.11
C LEU A 112 -7.18 -5.13 6.55
N CYS A 113 -7.19 -4.53 5.36
CA CYS A 113 -6.04 -3.79 4.83
C CYS A 113 -5.54 -2.75 5.82
N GLN A 114 -6.43 -1.88 6.30
CA GLN A 114 -6.08 -0.83 7.26
C GLN A 114 -5.48 -1.40 8.55
N GLN A 115 -5.97 -2.55 9.02
CA GLN A 115 -5.42 -3.20 10.21
C GLN A 115 -4.02 -3.75 9.98
N ILE A 116 -3.77 -4.38 8.84
CA ILE A 116 -2.44 -4.90 8.47
C ILE A 116 -1.46 -3.73 8.32
N ILE A 117 -1.85 -2.68 7.60
CA ILE A 117 -1.01 -1.49 7.35
C ILE A 117 -0.63 -0.78 8.66
N LYS A 118 -1.56 -0.70 9.63
CA LYS A 118 -1.31 -0.07 10.94
C LYS A 118 -0.45 -0.90 11.88
N SER A 119 -0.12 -2.14 11.53
CA SER A 119 0.66 -3.06 12.36
C SER A 119 1.93 -3.52 11.63
N PRO A 120 3.11 -2.96 11.96
CA PRO A 120 4.38 -3.37 11.36
C PRO A 120 4.62 -4.89 11.43
N ASP A 121 4.31 -5.51 12.58
CA ASP A 121 4.43 -6.96 12.78
C ASP A 121 3.58 -7.76 11.78
N LEU A 122 2.33 -7.35 11.55
CA LEU A 122 1.43 -8.04 10.61
C LEU A 122 1.86 -7.83 9.17
N LEU A 123 2.25 -6.60 8.82
CA LEU A 123 2.74 -6.28 7.49
C LEU A 123 3.97 -7.12 7.12
N VAL A 124 4.83 -7.45 8.08
CA VAL A 124 6.00 -8.31 7.84
C VAL A 124 5.64 -9.80 7.80
N SER A 125 4.68 -10.25 8.62
CA SER A 125 4.46 -11.69 8.86
C SER A 125 3.35 -12.33 8.03
N THR A 126 2.39 -11.54 7.53
CA THR A 126 1.16 -12.09 6.94
C THR A 126 1.24 -12.33 5.43
N HIS A 127 2.20 -11.74 4.71
CA HIS A 127 2.25 -11.75 3.24
C HIS A 127 2.16 -13.14 2.63
N HIS A 128 2.96 -14.09 3.10
CA HIS A 128 2.95 -15.45 2.53
C HIS A 128 1.61 -16.16 2.74
N ARG A 129 1.00 -16.01 3.92
CA ARG A 129 -0.30 -16.63 4.22
C ARG A 129 -1.42 -15.91 3.46
N LEU A 130 -1.41 -14.58 3.47
CA LEU A 130 -2.39 -13.76 2.77
C LEU A 130 -2.40 -14.11 1.27
N MET A 131 -1.24 -14.16 0.62
CA MET A 131 -1.15 -14.47 -0.81
C MET A 131 -1.56 -15.90 -1.17
N SER A 132 -1.65 -16.82 -0.20
CA SER A 132 -2.16 -18.18 -0.45
C SER A 132 -3.65 -18.19 -0.81
N PHE A 133 -4.41 -17.20 -0.35
CA PHE A 133 -5.85 -17.12 -0.61
C PHE A 133 -6.16 -16.43 -1.95
N PRO A 134 -6.93 -17.05 -2.85
CA PRO A 134 -7.36 -16.43 -4.11
C PRO A 134 -8.08 -15.10 -3.91
N MET A 135 -8.98 -15.01 -2.93
CA MET A 135 -9.72 -13.78 -2.65
C MET A 135 -8.83 -12.66 -2.11
N ALA A 136 -7.80 -12.98 -1.32
CA ALA A 136 -6.85 -11.96 -0.89
C ALA A 136 -6.04 -11.44 -2.09
N ARG A 137 -5.58 -12.31 -3.00
CA ARG A 137 -4.92 -11.85 -4.23
C ARG A 137 -5.80 -10.89 -5.04
N LYS A 138 -7.07 -11.25 -5.25
CA LYS A 138 -8.04 -10.40 -5.99
C LYS A 138 -8.31 -9.06 -5.30
N TYR A 139 -8.66 -9.06 -4.02
CA TYR A 139 -9.16 -7.85 -3.34
C TYR A 139 -8.06 -7.01 -2.68
N PHE A 140 -7.03 -7.63 -2.12
CA PHE A 140 -5.94 -6.94 -1.41
C PHE A 140 -4.82 -6.51 -2.37
N MET A 141 -4.50 -7.31 -3.40
CA MET A 141 -3.41 -6.98 -4.33
C MET A 141 -3.90 -6.39 -5.63
N GLU A 142 -4.64 -7.16 -6.43
CA GLU A 142 -4.96 -6.81 -7.82
C GLU A 142 -5.86 -5.57 -7.89
N ASN A 143 -6.88 -5.52 -7.04
CA ASN A 143 -7.80 -4.39 -6.98
C ASN A 143 -7.35 -3.23 -6.11
N HIS A 144 -6.43 -3.47 -5.17
CA HIS A 144 -6.04 -2.45 -4.21
C HIS A 144 -4.52 -2.44 -3.95
N PRO A 145 -3.67 -2.29 -5.00
CA PRO A 145 -2.24 -2.21 -4.77
C PRO A 145 -1.91 -0.96 -3.95
N LEU A 146 -1.28 -1.14 -2.78
CA LEU A 146 -0.99 -0.08 -1.82
C LEU A 146 0.24 0.73 -2.25
N ARG A 147 0.03 1.77 -3.07
CA ARG A 147 1.08 2.66 -3.59
C ARG A 147 1.89 3.30 -2.48
N ASP A 148 1.24 3.74 -1.41
CA ASP A 148 1.87 4.37 -0.25
C ASP A 148 2.97 3.53 0.39
N LEU A 149 2.93 2.20 0.19
CA LEU A 149 3.80 1.24 0.86
C LEU A 149 4.83 0.60 -0.07
N LEU A 150 4.95 1.05 -1.32
CA LEU A 150 5.92 0.49 -2.27
C LEU A 150 7.38 0.64 -1.79
N GLY A 151 7.67 1.60 -0.91
CA GLY A 151 9.00 1.78 -0.31
C GLY A 151 9.22 0.98 0.98
N SER A 152 8.29 0.10 1.36
CA SER A 152 8.33 -0.68 2.61
C SER A 152 8.38 -2.19 2.35
N VAL A 153 8.38 -2.99 3.42
CA VAL A 153 8.31 -4.46 3.36
C VAL A 153 7.12 -5.00 2.56
N TYR A 154 6.05 -4.20 2.39
CA TYR A 154 4.89 -4.54 1.56
C TYR A 154 5.29 -4.96 0.14
N VAL A 155 6.39 -4.43 -0.41
CA VAL A 155 6.89 -4.81 -1.74
C VAL A 155 7.10 -6.33 -1.90
N GLN A 156 7.40 -7.05 -0.80
CA GLN A 156 7.57 -8.50 -0.78
C GLN A 156 6.26 -9.27 -1.07
N TYR A 157 5.10 -8.62 -0.94
CA TYR A 157 3.80 -9.23 -1.26
C TYR A 157 3.69 -9.54 -2.75
N PHE A 158 4.26 -8.73 -3.64
CA PHE A 158 4.27 -9.00 -5.08
C PHE A 158 5.08 -10.25 -5.42
N SER A 159 6.22 -10.46 -4.75
CA SER A 159 7.02 -11.68 -4.90
C SER A 159 6.30 -12.91 -4.31
N ALA A 160 5.60 -12.75 -3.19
CA ALA A 160 4.78 -13.82 -2.62
C ALA A 160 3.56 -14.16 -3.50
N TYR A 161 2.94 -13.16 -4.14
CA TYR A 161 1.84 -13.31 -5.09
C TYR A 161 2.23 -14.19 -6.28
N LEU A 162 3.42 -14.00 -6.84
CA LEU A 162 3.93 -14.78 -7.98
C LEU A 162 4.18 -16.26 -7.66
N LYS A 163 4.19 -16.67 -6.39
CA LYS A 163 4.24 -18.10 -6.02
C LYS A 163 2.93 -18.84 -6.35
N TYR A 164 1.83 -18.11 -6.46
CA TYR A 164 0.48 -18.69 -6.66
C TYR A 164 -0.13 -18.34 -8.02
N ASN A 165 0.40 -17.33 -8.72
CA ASN A 165 -0.05 -16.96 -10.05
C ASN A 165 1.15 -16.60 -10.93
N THR A 166 1.40 -17.41 -11.95
CA THR A 166 2.53 -17.25 -12.88
C THR A 166 2.08 -16.89 -14.30
N SER A 167 0.83 -16.48 -14.48
CA SER A 167 0.32 -16.00 -15.76
C SER A 167 1.11 -14.78 -16.24
N ASN A 168 1.04 -14.49 -17.55
CA ASN A 168 1.69 -13.30 -18.09
C ASN A 168 1.14 -12.02 -17.47
N GLU A 169 -0.17 -11.96 -17.23
CA GLU A 169 -0.80 -10.85 -16.51
C GLU A 169 -0.22 -10.66 -15.11
N ALA A 170 -0.16 -11.74 -14.33
CA ALA A 170 0.36 -11.72 -12.96
C ALA A 170 1.83 -11.28 -12.90
N LYS A 171 2.64 -11.79 -13.82
CA LYS A 171 4.05 -11.39 -13.98
C LYS A 171 4.19 -9.91 -14.31
N ILE A 172 3.46 -9.41 -15.31
CA ILE A 172 3.50 -7.99 -15.70
C ILE A 172 3.05 -7.11 -14.53
N PHE A 173 1.95 -7.47 -13.86
CA PHE A 173 1.43 -6.75 -12.70
C PHE A 173 2.47 -6.66 -11.58
N ALA A 174 2.97 -7.80 -11.11
CA ALA A 174 3.88 -7.86 -9.98
C ALA A 174 5.24 -7.22 -10.31
N TYR A 175 5.85 -7.57 -11.44
CA TYR A 175 7.13 -6.99 -11.84
C TYR A 175 7.01 -5.49 -12.16
N GLY A 176 5.85 -5.02 -12.62
CA GLY A 176 5.58 -3.60 -12.82
C GLY A 176 5.63 -2.79 -11.53
N PHE A 177 4.97 -3.27 -10.47
CA PHE A 177 5.04 -2.61 -9.16
C PHE A 177 6.41 -2.76 -8.47
N LEU A 178 7.09 -3.90 -8.67
CA LEU A 178 8.46 -4.09 -8.20
C LEU A 178 9.44 -3.13 -8.90
N PHE A 179 9.25 -2.89 -10.21
CA PHE A 179 9.98 -1.86 -10.94
C PHE A 179 9.68 -0.45 -10.41
N GLN A 180 8.41 -0.10 -10.24
CA GLN A 180 8.01 1.21 -9.71
C GLN A 180 8.58 1.47 -8.32
N SER A 181 8.54 0.47 -7.43
CA SER A 181 9.22 0.52 -6.13
C SER A 181 10.72 0.78 -6.28
N SER A 182 11.39 0.02 -7.13
CA SER A 182 12.83 0.17 -7.38
C SER A 182 13.18 1.57 -7.91
N PHE A 183 12.36 2.10 -8.82
CA PHE A 183 12.50 3.47 -9.33
C PHE A 183 12.34 4.53 -8.24
N LEU A 184 11.27 4.45 -7.44
CA LEU A 184 11.00 5.41 -6.37
C LEU A 184 12.04 5.36 -5.24
N LEU A 185 12.64 4.19 -5.02
CA LEU A 185 13.73 3.97 -4.07
C LEU A 185 15.12 4.26 -4.66
N GLN A 186 15.21 4.58 -5.97
CA GLN A 186 16.47 4.79 -6.70
C GLN A 186 17.42 3.57 -6.66
N ASN A 187 16.87 2.36 -6.70
CA ASN A 187 17.62 1.11 -6.77
C ASN A 187 17.76 0.64 -8.23
N THR A 188 18.86 1.05 -8.86
CA THR A 188 19.11 0.81 -10.30
C THR A 188 19.25 -0.67 -10.65
N GLU A 189 19.93 -1.47 -9.82
CA GLU A 189 20.09 -2.91 -10.05
C GLU A 189 18.73 -3.63 -10.10
N SER A 190 17.84 -3.30 -9.16
CA SER A 190 16.49 -3.86 -9.13
C SER A 190 15.62 -3.33 -10.27
N MET A 191 15.79 -2.06 -10.67
CA MET A 191 15.13 -1.52 -11.87
C MET A 191 15.49 -2.33 -13.11
N ASP A 192 16.77 -2.58 -13.35
CA ASP A 192 17.25 -3.36 -14.51
C ASP A 192 16.67 -4.78 -14.49
N LEU A 193 16.69 -5.44 -13.32
CA LEU A 193 16.12 -6.77 -13.13
C LEU A 193 14.63 -6.81 -13.51
N TYR A 194 13.82 -5.93 -12.91
CA TYR A 194 12.37 -5.97 -13.10
C TYR A 194 11.94 -5.44 -14.47
N TYR A 195 12.66 -4.48 -15.04
CA TYR A 195 12.49 -4.09 -16.44
C TYR A 195 12.68 -5.30 -17.36
N ASN A 196 13.75 -6.08 -17.19
CA ASN A 196 14.00 -7.26 -18.01
C ASN A 196 12.88 -8.31 -17.87
N LYS A 197 12.40 -8.55 -16.63
CA LYS A 197 11.26 -9.45 -16.38
C LYS A 197 9.96 -8.99 -17.08
N VAL A 198 9.65 -7.69 -17.02
CA VAL A 198 8.48 -7.12 -17.73
C VAL A 198 8.66 -7.17 -19.25
N LYS A 199 9.86 -6.89 -19.75
CA LYS A 199 10.21 -6.91 -21.17
C LYS A 199 10.01 -8.31 -21.76
N GLU A 200 10.54 -9.34 -21.09
CA GLU A 200 10.50 -10.75 -21.51
C GLU A 200 9.11 -11.38 -21.41
N THR A 201 8.24 -10.85 -20.54
CA THR A 201 6.88 -11.39 -20.40
C THR A 201 6.00 -10.93 -21.55
N GLU A 202 5.48 -11.85 -22.35
CA GLU A 202 4.61 -11.55 -23.49
C GLU A 202 3.29 -10.86 -23.07
N LEU A 203 2.83 -9.89 -23.88
CA LEU A 203 1.51 -9.26 -23.70
C LEU A 203 0.46 -10.01 -24.54
N THR A 204 -0.19 -11.00 -23.95
CA THR A 204 -1.27 -11.77 -24.59
C THR A 204 -2.60 -11.00 -24.61
N GLU A 205 -3.53 -11.39 -25.47
CA GLU A 205 -4.82 -10.68 -25.67
C GLU A 205 -5.71 -10.63 -24.42
N ASN A 206 -5.58 -11.62 -23.53
CA ASN A 206 -6.39 -11.73 -22.31
C ASN A 206 -5.87 -10.88 -21.15
N VAL A 207 -4.73 -10.19 -21.29
CA VAL A 207 -4.16 -9.38 -20.22
C VAL A 207 -5.06 -8.18 -19.95
N HIS A 208 -5.46 -7.99 -18.70
CA HIS A 208 -6.27 -6.85 -18.29
C HIS A 208 -5.60 -5.50 -18.60
N VAL A 209 -6.41 -4.45 -18.78
CA VAL A 209 -5.97 -3.12 -19.22
C VAL A 209 -4.89 -2.49 -18.33
N ILE A 210 -4.98 -2.67 -17.00
CA ILE A 210 -4.02 -2.10 -16.05
C ILE A 210 -2.63 -2.74 -16.20
N PRO A 211 -2.46 -4.08 -16.11
CA PRO A 211 -1.16 -4.72 -16.41
C PRO A 211 -0.63 -4.36 -17.81
N ALA A 212 -1.49 -4.29 -18.83
CA ALA A 212 -1.07 -3.88 -20.16
C ALA A 212 -0.48 -2.47 -20.18
N GLY A 213 -1.12 -1.50 -19.51
CA GLY A 213 -0.59 -0.15 -19.34
C GLY A 213 0.72 -0.12 -18.54
N LEU A 214 0.81 -0.89 -17.45
CA LEU A 214 2.03 -1.01 -16.64
C LEU A 214 3.22 -1.51 -17.46
N LYS A 215 3.03 -2.50 -18.35
CA LYS A 215 4.09 -3.01 -19.22
C LYS A 215 4.74 -1.86 -20.01
N PHE A 216 3.93 -1.05 -20.69
CA PHE A 216 4.43 0.07 -21.48
C PHE A 216 4.96 1.20 -20.60
N GLY A 217 4.34 1.49 -19.45
CA GLY A 217 4.83 2.46 -18.49
C GLY A 217 6.25 2.15 -18.02
N VAL A 218 6.51 0.92 -17.61
CA VAL A 218 7.85 0.42 -17.22
C VAL A 218 8.84 0.55 -18.37
N GLN A 219 8.46 0.07 -19.56
CA GLN A 219 9.34 0.09 -20.74
C GLN A 219 9.73 1.51 -21.17
N LEU A 220 8.77 2.43 -21.15
CA LEU A 220 8.99 3.84 -21.52
C LEU A 220 9.83 4.56 -20.46
N LEU A 221 9.50 4.41 -19.17
CA LEU A 221 10.24 5.04 -18.09
C LEU A 221 11.69 4.54 -18.04
N TYR A 222 11.91 3.24 -18.22
CA TYR A 222 13.26 2.68 -18.28
C TYR A 222 14.07 3.18 -19.48
N ALA A 223 13.45 3.25 -20.66
CA ALA A 223 14.12 3.76 -21.85
C ALA A 223 14.52 5.24 -21.70
N ASP A 224 13.67 6.05 -21.07
CA ASP A 224 13.99 7.45 -20.76
C ASP A 224 15.10 7.55 -19.70
N PHE A 225 14.99 6.78 -18.62
CA PHE A 225 15.99 6.72 -17.53
C PHE A 225 17.39 6.37 -18.04
N THR A 226 17.49 5.43 -18.98
CA THR A 226 18.77 5.01 -19.59
C THR A 226 19.23 5.93 -20.74
N GLY A 227 18.47 6.97 -21.07
CA GLY A 227 18.76 7.89 -22.18
C GLY A 227 18.65 7.23 -23.56
N ASN A 228 17.98 6.08 -23.69
CA ASN A 228 17.89 5.33 -24.93
C ASN A 228 16.71 5.78 -25.80
N GLU A 229 16.94 6.84 -26.59
CA GLU A 229 15.93 7.47 -27.45
C GLU A 229 15.28 6.51 -28.45
N ASN A 230 16.08 5.64 -29.09
CA ASN A 230 15.59 4.70 -30.09
C ASN A 230 14.66 3.67 -29.46
N LEU A 231 15.02 3.19 -28.26
CA LEU A 231 14.20 2.26 -27.50
C LEU A 231 12.89 2.91 -27.06
N PHE A 232 12.95 4.15 -26.57
CA PHE A 232 11.77 4.92 -26.19
C PHE A 232 10.80 5.09 -27.37
N LYS A 233 11.29 5.58 -28.52
CA LYS A 233 10.49 5.75 -29.74
C LYS A 233 9.81 4.46 -30.19
N ARG A 234 10.53 3.34 -30.13
CA ARG A 234 9.99 2.02 -30.48
C ARG A 234 8.84 1.66 -29.54
N TYR A 235 9.07 1.68 -28.24
CA TYR A 235 8.04 1.34 -27.25
C TYR A 235 6.84 2.28 -27.31
N PHE A 236 7.05 3.56 -27.56
CA PHE A 236 5.94 4.51 -27.69
C PHE A 236 5.10 4.23 -28.94
N ALA A 237 5.74 3.87 -30.06
CA ALA A 237 5.02 3.45 -31.26
C ALA A 237 4.23 2.16 -31.06
N GLU A 238 4.79 1.17 -30.35
CA GLU A 238 4.12 -0.08 -29.98
C GLU A 238 2.93 0.17 -29.04
N MET A 239 3.13 0.99 -28.01
CA MET A 239 2.10 1.42 -27.07
C MET A 239 0.91 2.06 -27.79
N LYS A 240 1.16 2.97 -28.74
CA LYS A 240 0.11 3.62 -29.55
C LYS A 240 -0.73 2.64 -30.36
N LYS A 241 -0.14 1.53 -30.83
CA LYS A 241 -0.89 0.45 -31.50
C LYS A 241 -1.67 -0.38 -30.49
N ALA A 242 -1.01 -0.77 -29.39
CA ALA A 242 -1.59 -1.64 -28.38
C ALA A 242 -2.82 -1.01 -27.70
N ARG A 243 -2.78 0.29 -27.38
CA ARG A 243 -3.88 1.00 -26.69
C ARG A 243 -5.23 0.89 -27.40
N LEU A 244 -5.24 0.78 -28.73
CA LEU A 244 -6.48 0.72 -29.50
C LEU A 244 -7.31 -0.51 -29.15
N ARG A 245 -6.65 -1.62 -28.78
CA ARG A 245 -7.29 -2.86 -28.35
C ARG A 245 -7.90 -2.77 -26.95
N TYR A 246 -7.45 -1.82 -26.14
CA TYR A 246 -7.87 -1.66 -24.74
C TYR A 246 -8.92 -0.58 -24.52
N ARG A 247 -9.44 0.07 -25.58
CA ARG A 247 -10.46 1.13 -25.45
C ARG A 247 -11.73 0.62 -24.76
N THR A 248 -12.33 -0.45 -25.28
CA THR A 248 -13.56 -1.03 -24.72
C THR A 248 -13.36 -1.52 -23.28
N ALA A 249 -12.19 -2.09 -22.96
CA ALA A 249 -11.85 -2.47 -21.59
C ALA A 249 -11.70 -1.23 -20.67
N SER A 250 -11.09 -0.15 -21.17
CA SER A 250 -10.94 1.11 -20.43
C SER A 250 -12.28 1.79 -20.18
N GLU A 251 -13.22 1.75 -21.13
CA GLU A 251 -14.58 2.30 -21.00
C GLU A 251 -15.39 1.65 -19.86
N LYS A 252 -15.00 0.44 -19.45
CA LYS A 252 -15.61 -0.32 -18.34
C LYS A 252 -14.82 -0.24 -17.04
N SER A 253 -13.60 0.29 -17.08
CA SER A 253 -12.71 0.37 -15.93
C SER A 253 -12.62 1.78 -15.36
N VAL A 254 -12.48 1.90 -14.04
CA VAL A 254 -12.19 3.19 -13.37
C VAL A 254 -10.79 3.72 -13.68
N CYS A 255 -9.91 2.89 -14.25
CA CYS A 255 -8.56 3.24 -14.65
C CYS A 255 -8.32 2.84 -16.10
N SER A 256 -7.93 3.79 -16.94
CA SER A 256 -7.72 3.54 -18.36
C SER A 256 -6.31 3.01 -18.64
N PHE A 257 -6.12 2.50 -19.86
CA PHE A 257 -4.80 2.20 -20.37
C PHE A 257 -3.90 3.45 -20.34
N GLU A 258 -4.42 4.59 -20.82
CA GLU A 258 -3.67 5.84 -20.92
C GLU A 258 -3.28 6.39 -19.56
N SER A 259 -4.17 6.34 -18.57
CA SER A 259 -3.88 6.81 -17.21
C SER A 259 -2.78 5.98 -16.56
N THR A 260 -2.79 4.67 -16.79
CA THR A 260 -1.77 3.76 -16.26
C THR A 260 -0.39 4.02 -16.88
N VAL A 261 -0.32 4.28 -18.18
CA VAL A 261 0.95 4.65 -18.83
C VAL A 261 1.42 6.03 -18.36
N LEU A 262 0.49 6.99 -18.24
CA LEU A 262 0.80 8.35 -17.80
C LEU A 262 1.42 8.36 -16.41
N GLU A 263 0.95 7.50 -15.51
CA GLU A 263 1.49 7.37 -14.15
C GLU A 263 3.01 7.09 -14.12
N SER A 264 3.55 6.40 -15.12
CA SER A 264 5.01 6.23 -15.27
C SER A 264 5.64 7.41 -16.01
N LEU A 265 4.97 7.91 -17.05
CA LEU A 265 5.55 8.92 -17.94
C LEU A 265 5.70 10.29 -17.28
N ILE A 266 4.91 10.60 -16.24
CA ILE A 266 5.06 11.82 -15.44
C ILE A 266 6.42 11.95 -14.74
N PHE A 267 7.23 10.90 -14.67
CA PHE A 267 8.61 10.96 -14.15
C PHE A 267 9.65 11.37 -15.21
N THR A 268 9.24 11.50 -16.47
CA THR A 268 10.12 11.86 -17.60
C THR A 268 10.00 13.35 -17.95
N ASN A 269 10.71 13.80 -18.99
CA ASN A 269 10.51 15.12 -19.62
C ASN A 269 9.83 15.03 -21.00
N ARG A 270 9.09 13.94 -21.26
CA ARG A 270 8.46 13.60 -22.54
C ARG A 270 7.12 14.31 -22.74
N SER A 271 7.17 15.63 -22.85
CA SER A 271 5.99 16.50 -22.84
C SER A 271 5.01 16.24 -23.97
N GLN A 272 5.48 15.87 -25.17
CA GLN A 272 4.59 15.57 -26.31
C GLN A 272 3.83 14.26 -26.08
N GLU A 273 4.51 13.26 -25.53
CA GLU A 273 3.96 11.95 -25.23
C GLU A 273 2.98 11.99 -24.06
N MET A 274 3.27 12.77 -23.02
CA MET A 274 2.32 13.05 -21.95
C MET A 274 1.05 13.72 -22.48
N LYS A 275 1.19 14.71 -23.37
CA LYS A 275 0.05 15.41 -23.99
C LYS A 275 -0.80 14.45 -24.81
N PHE A 276 -0.15 13.58 -25.59
CA PHE A 276 -0.83 12.54 -26.36
C PHE A 276 -1.71 11.66 -25.46
N LEU A 277 -1.19 11.18 -24.32
CA LEU A 277 -1.95 10.33 -23.40
C LEU A 277 -3.16 11.05 -22.81
N ILE A 278 -3.03 12.33 -22.45
CA ILE A 278 -4.13 13.14 -21.91
C ILE A 278 -5.21 13.38 -22.96
N GLU A 279 -4.84 13.78 -24.18
CA GLU A 279 -5.78 14.07 -25.27
C GLU A 279 -6.48 12.80 -25.79
N ASN A 280 -5.89 11.63 -25.54
CA ASN A 280 -6.41 10.35 -26.00
C ASN A 280 -6.94 9.47 -24.86
N ASN A 281 -7.09 10.01 -23.64
CA ASN A 281 -7.54 9.24 -22.50
C ASN A 281 -8.93 8.65 -22.74
N THR A 282 -9.08 7.35 -22.47
CA THR A 282 -10.38 6.67 -22.57
C THR A 282 -11.08 6.75 -21.21
N PHE A 283 -12.11 7.60 -21.09
CA PHE A 283 -12.88 7.72 -19.85
C PHE A 283 -13.89 6.58 -19.71
N GLN A 284 -14.15 6.19 -18.46
CA GLN A 284 -15.20 5.23 -18.15
C GLN A 284 -16.57 5.77 -18.57
N VAL A 285 -17.32 5.00 -19.36
CA VAL A 285 -18.70 5.32 -19.78
C VAL A 285 -19.71 4.28 -19.28
N ASN A 286 -19.25 3.07 -18.97
CA ASN A 286 -20.08 1.96 -18.53
C ASN A 286 -19.73 1.57 -17.09
N ASN A 287 -20.73 1.19 -16.30
CA ASN A 287 -20.57 0.70 -14.93
C ASN A 287 -21.04 -0.76 -14.83
N ASP A 288 -20.65 -1.59 -15.80
CA ASP A 288 -21.19 -2.94 -15.98
C ASP A 288 -20.49 -4.00 -15.09
N GLU A 289 -19.40 -3.65 -14.39
CA GLU A 289 -18.67 -4.60 -13.54
C GLU A 289 -19.38 -4.87 -12.20
N ASP A 290 -19.13 -6.07 -11.65
CA ASP A 290 -19.42 -6.44 -10.26
C ASP A 290 -19.04 -5.29 -9.32
N TYR A 291 -20.02 -4.77 -8.59
CA TYR A 291 -19.94 -3.70 -7.58
C TYR A 291 -18.52 -3.11 -7.36
N ILE A 292 -18.20 -2.03 -8.08
CA ILE A 292 -17.06 -1.15 -7.74
C ILE A 292 -17.61 -0.04 -6.80
N PRO A 293 -17.09 0.12 -5.57
CA PRO A 293 -17.54 1.19 -4.68
C PRO A 293 -17.37 2.56 -5.34
N SER A 294 -18.38 3.43 -5.21
CA SER A 294 -18.33 4.82 -5.73
C SER A 294 -17.10 5.60 -5.23
N LYS A 295 -16.69 5.33 -3.98
CA LYS A 295 -15.49 5.88 -3.36
C LYS A 295 -14.21 5.57 -4.17
N ARG A 296 -14.13 4.40 -4.80
CA ARG A 296 -12.98 4.00 -5.61
C ARG A 296 -12.91 4.83 -6.88
N LYS A 297 -14.04 5.01 -7.56
CA LYS A 297 -14.12 5.92 -8.72
C LYS A 297 -13.68 7.33 -8.34
N GLU A 298 -14.15 7.85 -7.21
CA GLU A 298 -13.74 9.16 -6.70
C GLU A 298 -12.22 9.25 -6.48
N THR A 299 -11.59 8.22 -5.90
CA THR A 299 -10.13 8.15 -5.78
C THR A 299 -9.42 8.16 -7.13
N HIS A 300 -9.91 7.40 -8.12
CA HIS A 300 -9.30 7.34 -9.45
C HIS A 300 -9.45 8.65 -10.22
N ASP A 301 -10.61 9.31 -10.13
CA ASP A 301 -10.82 10.64 -10.71
C ASP A 301 -9.86 11.66 -10.09
N GLU A 302 -9.63 11.56 -8.78
CA GLU A 302 -8.69 12.41 -8.06
C GLU A 302 -7.23 12.18 -8.49
N VAL A 303 -6.83 10.92 -8.63
CA VAL A 303 -5.52 10.52 -9.16
C VAL A 303 -5.33 11.08 -10.57
N TRP A 304 -6.33 10.97 -11.44
CA TRP A 304 -6.23 11.49 -12.81
C TRP A 304 -5.96 12.99 -12.86
N LYS A 305 -6.64 13.78 -12.01
CA LYS A 305 -6.38 15.22 -11.89
C LYS A 305 -4.95 15.52 -11.46
N ILE A 306 -4.43 14.78 -10.48
CA ILE A 306 -3.05 14.91 -9.99
C ILE A 306 -2.06 14.61 -11.12
N LEU A 307 -2.23 13.49 -11.83
CA LEU A 307 -1.38 13.13 -12.97
C LEU A 307 -1.41 14.19 -14.07
N CYS A 308 -2.59 14.74 -14.39
CA CYS A 308 -2.72 15.83 -15.34
C CYS A 308 -1.99 17.09 -14.86
N ALA A 309 -2.13 17.48 -13.59
CA ALA A 309 -1.44 18.65 -13.05
C ALA A 309 0.09 18.52 -13.18
N VAL A 310 0.66 17.34 -12.86
CA VAL A 310 2.09 17.05 -13.02
C VAL A 310 2.51 17.14 -14.49
N ALA A 311 1.74 16.53 -15.38
CA ALA A 311 2.04 16.53 -16.80
C ALA A 311 2.00 17.95 -17.41
N TYR A 312 0.96 18.75 -17.12
CA TYR A 312 0.85 20.13 -17.61
C TYR A 312 1.93 21.04 -17.02
N GLN A 313 2.34 20.83 -15.77
CA GLN A 313 3.48 21.54 -15.19
C GLN A 313 4.76 21.27 -15.98
N LYS A 314 5.03 20.01 -16.34
CA LYS A 314 6.18 19.63 -17.18
C LYS A 314 6.09 20.17 -18.62
N MET A 315 4.88 20.37 -19.13
CA MET A 315 4.64 21.04 -20.41
C MET A 315 4.79 22.57 -20.34
N ARG A 316 4.98 23.13 -19.14
CA ARG A 316 4.95 24.58 -18.88
C ARG A 316 3.61 25.24 -19.25
N ASP A 317 2.52 24.48 -19.20
CA ASP A 317 1.16 24.96 -19.43
C ASP A 317 0.52 25.41 -18.11
N LYS A 318 0.90 26.62 -17.68
CA LYS A 318 0.46 27.20 -16.40
C LYS A 318 -1.06 27.20 -16.24
N LYS A 319 -1.80 27.52 -17.31
CA LYS A 319 -3.26 27.60 -17.30
C LYS A 319 -3.89 26.25 -16.95
N ASN A 320 -3.46 25.18 -17.61
CA ASN A 320 -4.00 23.86 -17.33
C ASN A 320 -3.49 23.29 -16.00
N THR A 321 -2.23 23.57 -15.61
CA THR A 321 -1.73 23.20 -14.28
C THR A 321 -2.63 23.78 -13.17
N GLU A 322 -2.87 25.09 -13.18
CA GLU A 322 -3.71 25.77 -12.19
C GLU A 322 -5.16 25.25 -12.24
N ARG A 323 -5.70 25.02 -13.45
CA ARG A 323 -7.04 24.46 -13.62
C ARG A 323 -7.20 23.12 -12.90
N PHE A 324 -6.24 22.20 -13.05
CA PHE A 324 -6.30 20.90 -12.39
C PHE A 324 -6.01 21.00 -10.88
N LEU A 325 -5.01 21.78 -10.47
CA LEU A 325 -4.71 22.00 -9.05
C LEU A 325 -5.92 22.50 -8.25
N ASN A 326 -6.69 23.44 -8.82
CA ASN A 326 -7.88 24.00 -8.17
C ASN A 326 -9.05 23.00 -8.04
N GLN A 327 -9.03 21.90 -8.79
CA GLN A 327 -10.06 20.85 -8.74
C GLN A 327 -9.68 19.69 -7.81
N ILE A 328 -8.45 19.69 -7.29
CA ILE A 328 -7.92 18.59 -6.50
C ILE A 328 -8.39 18.69 -5.05
N ASN A 329 -8.89 17.57 -4.53
CA ASN A 329 -9.23 17.38 -3.13
C ASN A 329 -8.56 16.12 -2.58
N LEU A 330 -7.44 16.29 -1.88
CA LEU A 330 -6.67 15.18 -1.29
C LEU A 330 -7.45 14.31 -0.30
N LYS A 331 -8.62 14.75 0.20
CA LYS A 331 -9.50 13.93 1.05
C LYS A 331 -10.19 12.80 0.27
N ASN A 332 -10.21 12.90 -1.06
CA ASN A 332 -10.83 11.91 -1.93
C ASN A 332 -9.90 10.74 -2.26
N LEU A 333 -8.63 10.83 -1.89
CA LEU A 333 -7.67 9.74 -2.01
C LEU A 333 -7.94 8.66 -0.95
N GLY A 334 -8.13 7.43 -1.43
CA GLY A 334 -8.37 6.25 -0.59
C GLY A 334 -7.16 5.77 0.21
N THR A 335 -7.43 4.79 1.08
CA THR A 335 -6.40 4.08 1.86
C THR A 335 -5.31 3.53 0.92
N GLY A 336 -4.03 3.72 1.26
CA GLY A 336 -2.92 3.16 0.49
C GLY A 336 -2.53 3.92 -0.78
N TRP A 337 -3.22 5.02 -1.09
CA TRP A 337 -2.95 5.88 -2.24
C TRP A 337 -2.65 7.31 -1.81
N LYS A 338 -3.17 7.71 -0.64
CA LYS A 338 -3.13 9.08 -0.17
C LYS A 338 -1.73 9.67 -0.12
N LYS A 339 -0.74 8.96 0.42
CA LYS A 339 0.61 9.49 0.63
C LYS A 339 1.35 9.67 -0.69
N TYR A 340 1.34 8.64 -1.53
CA TYR A 340 2.04 8.65 -2.82
C TYR A 340 1.50 9.75 -3.74
N TYR A 341 0.19 9.83 -3.92
CA TYR A 341 -0.37 10.86 -4.80
C TYR A 341 -0.33 12.27 -4.17
N SER A 342 -0.26 12.38 -2.83
CA SER A 342 0.04 13.67 -2.19
C SER A 342 1.47 14.14 -2.47
N LEU A 343 2.46 13.24 -2.57
CA LEU A 343 3.82 13.61 -2.98
C LEU A 343 3.82 14.23 -4.38
N LEU A 344 3.13 13.59 -5.32
CA LEU A 344 2.95 14.10 -6.68
C LEU A 344 2.28 15.48 -6.68
N TYR A 345 1.17 15.62 -5.96
CA TYR A 345 0.47 16.90 -5.82
C TYR A 345 1.39 18.00 -5.29
N TYR A 346 2.07 17.78 -4.16
CA TYR A 346 2.90 18.81 -3.54
C TYR A 346 4.15 19.14 -4.36
N SER A 347 4.67 18.19 -5.15
CA SER A 347 5.78 18.45 -6.09
C SER A 347 5.43 19.48 -7.18
N VAL A 348 4.13 19.66 -7.46
CA VAL A 348 3.63 20.64 -8.45
C VAL A 348 3.08 21.87 -7.77
N TYR A 349 2.28 21.69 -6.72
CA TYR A 349 1.61 22.76 -5.99
C TYR A 349 2.59 23.81 -5.47
N PHE A 350 3.78 23.39 -5.04
CA PHE A 350 4.84 24.29 -4.57
C PHE A 350 5.10 25.47 -5.53
N HIS A 351 5.13 25.21 -6.84
CA HIS A 351 5.42 26.24 -7.84
C HIS A 351 4.28 27.25 -8.05
N SER A 352 3.06 26.91 -7.65
CA SER A 352 1.87 27.78 -7.74
C SER A 352 1.48 28.43 -6.40
N ALA A 353 2.07 27.97 -5.30
CA ALA A 353 1.68 28.35 -3.95
C ALA A 353 2.20 29.74 -3.55
N GLN A 354 1.47 30.40 -2.65
CA GLN A 354 1.96 31.59 -1.94
C GLN A 354 3.07 31.21 -0.95
N GLN A 355 3.80 32.20 -0.45
CA GLN A 355 5.02 31.96 0.33
C GLN A 355 4.79 31.15 1.62
N ASP A 356 3.77 31.49 2.39
CA ASP A 356 3.33 30.75 3.58
C ASP A 356 2.94 29.30 3.24
N GLN A 357 2.21 29.13 2.15
CA GLN A 357 1.79 27.83 1.63
C GLN A 357 2.98 26.98 1.12
N LYS A 358 4.05 27.61 0.60
CA LYS A 358 5.28 26.90 0.18
C LYS A 358 6.00 26.27 1.37
N ILE A 359 6.07 26.96 2.51
CA ILE A 359 6.68 26.42 3.74
C ILE A 359 5.88 25.21 4.25
N GLU A 360 4.55 25.32 4.25
CA GLU A 360 3.67 24.21 4.61
C GLU A 360 3.82 23.03 3.65
N CYS A 361 3.84 23.30 2.34
CA CYS A 361 4.06 22.31 1.28
C CYS A 361 5.38 21.55 1.47
N PHE A 362 6.48 22.28 1.70
CA PHE A 362 7.80 21.71 1.96
C PHE A 362 7.79 20.78 3.18
N SER A 363 7.16 21.22 4.28
CA SER A 363 7.04 20.45 5.52
C SER A 363 6.25 19.16 5.29
N LYS A 364 5.14 19.24 4.54
CA LYS A 364 4.32 18.08 4.18
C LYS A 364 5.06 17.10 3.28
N LEU A 365 5.80 17.57 2.27
CA LEU A 365 6.66 16.73 1.43
C LEU A 365 7.68 15.97 2.27
N LYS A 366 8.37 16.66 3.19
CA LYS A 366 9.37 16.02 4.07
C LYS A 366 8.77 14.88 4.90
N ILE A 367 7.60 15.09 5.50
CA ILE A 367 6.88 14.06 6.27
C ILE A 367 6.51 12.88 5.36
N LEU A 368 5.89 13.15 4.21
CA LEU A 368 5.45 12.11 3.28
C LEU A 368 6.62 11.26 2.75
N ILE A 369 7.77 11.88 2.46
CA ILE A 369 9.00 11.16 2.05
C ILE A 369 9.47 10.25 3.19
N GLY A 370 9.49 10.74 4.44
CA GLY A 370 9.87 9.92 5.59
C GLY A 370 8.93 8.75 5.84
N GLU A 371 7.63 8.91 5.58
CA GLU A 371 6.63 7.86 5.80
C GLU A 371 6.58 6.81 4.67
N THR A 372 6.95 7.19 3.44
CA THR A 372 6.89 6.32 2.25
C THR A 372 8.25 5.75 1.85
N TYR A 373 9.33 6.34 2.33
CA TYR A 373 10.72 6.03 2.00
C TYR A 373 11.11 6.30 0.53
N PHE A 374 10.30 7.05 -0.24
CA PHE A 374 10.58 7.32 -1.65
C PHE A 374 11.71 8.34 -1.86
N CYS A 375 12.94 7.82 -1.94
CA CYS A 375 14.16 8.59 -2.17
C CYS A 375 14.12 9.48 -3.42
N TYR A 376 13.38 9.09 -4.46
CA TYR A 376 13.20 9.90 -5.67
C TYR A 376 12.81 11.36 -5.38
N TYR A 377 11.96 11.59 -4.39
CA TYR A 377 11.45 12.93 -4.07
C TYR A 377 12.42 13.76 -3.22
N GLN A 378 13.55 13.22 -2.76
CA GLN A 378 14.54 14.00 -2.01
C GLN A 378 15.12 15.15 -2.84
N ASN A 379 15.21 14.99 -4.17
CA ASN A 379 15.68 16.05 -5.06
C ASN A 379 14.77 17.28 -5.04
N TYR A 380 13.45 17.08 -4.92
CA TYR A 380 12.50 18.19 -4.77
C TYR A 380 12.73 18.95 -3.46
N LEU A 381 13.05 18.27 -2.36
CA LEU A 381 13.38 18.97 -1.11
C LEU A 381 14.64 19.84 -1.26
N ILE A 382 15.67 19.34 -1.96
CA ILE A 382 16.90 20.11 -2.19
C ILE A 382 16.63 21.32 -3.08
N GLU A 383 15.81 21.17 -4.12
CA GLU A 383 15.41 22.26 -5.00
C GLU A 383 14.60 23.31 -4.24
N PHE A 384 13.56 22.88 -3.52
CA PHE A 384 12.64 23.77 -2.82
C PHE A 384 13.30 24.46 -1.62
N SER A 385 14.27 23.81 -0.95
CA SER A 385 14.99 24.45 0.16
C SER A 385 15.78 25.66 -0.33
N LYS A 386 16.44 25.56 -1.49
CA LYS A 386 17.19 26.68 -2.09
C LYS A 386 16.28 27.86 -2.43
N GLU A 387 15.06 27.59 -2.89
CA GLU A 387 14.08 28.65 -3.15
C GLU A 387 13.58 29.32 -1.86
N LEU A 388 13.54 28.58 -0.75
CA LEU A 388 13.09 29.09 0.55
C LEU A 388 14.20 29.77 1.38
N GLU A 389 15.48 29.47 1.12
CA GLU A 389 16.66 30.01 1.84
C GLU A 389 16.66 31.55 2.01
N PRO A 390 16.36 32.38 0.99
CA PRO A 390 16.35 33.83 1.14
C PRO A 390 15.36 34.37 2.18
N PHE A 391 14.32 33.59 2.49
CA PHE A 391 13.21 34.02 3.33
C PHE A 391 13.40 33.59 4.79
N VAL A 392 14.05 32.45 5.04
CA VAL A 392 14.38 31.98 6.40
C VAL A 392 15.45 32.87 7.06
N VAL A 393 16.36 33.44 6.27
CA VAL A 393 17.40 34.37 6.76
C VAL A 393 16.85 35.80 6.91
N GLY A 394 15.86 36.19 6.11
CA GLY A 394 15.22 37.52 6.15
C GLY A 394 14.45 37.80 7.44
N ASP A 395 13.80 36.78 8.04
CA ASP A 395 13.07 36.93 9.31
C ASP A 395 13.99 37.09 10.53
N ILE A 396 15.27 36.69 10.43
CA ILE A 396 16.25 36.87 11.52
C ILE A 396 16.82 38.30 11.51
N ASN A 397 16.80 39.00 10.37
CA ASN A 397 17.35 40.35 10.22
C ASN A 397 16.31 41.48 10.37
N LEU A 398 15.04 41.17 10.68
CA LEU A 398 13.99 42.15 10.98
C LEU A 398 13.73 42.31 12.50
N GLN A 399 14.55 41.69 13.36
CA GLN A 399 14.50 41.81 14.82
C GLN A 399 15.82 42.27 15.47
N ALA A 400 16.68 42.99 14.73
CA ALA A 400 17.90 43.60 15.26
C ALA A 400 17.84 45.13 15.23
#